data_AF-A0A9E3FFK9-F1
#
_entry.id   AF-A0A9E3FFK9-F1
#
_cell.length_a   1.000
_cell.length_b   1.000
_cell.length_c   1.000
_cell.angle_alpha   90.00
_cell.angle_beta   90.00
_cell.angle_gamma   90.00
#
_symmetry.space_group_name_H-M   'P 1'
#
loop_
_entity.id
_entity.type
_entity.pdbx_description
1 polymer ?
#
loop_
_entity_poly.entity_id
_entity_poly.type
_entity_poly.pdbx_seq_one_letter_code
_entity_poly.pdbx_strand_id
1 'polypeptide(L)' 'MAKRCEVCGKGPQFGNNVSHANNRTRRRFDPNLQSIRVQR' A
#
# COMPACT_ATOMS: atom_id res chain seq x y z
N MET A 1 2.91 12.17 -3.18
CA MET A 1 3.85 11.54 -2.22
C MET A 1 3.79 10.03 -2.40
N ALA A 2 4.93 9.37 -2.62
CA ALA A 2 4.94 7.90 -2.63
C ALA A 2 4.55 7.43 -1.22
N LYS A 3 3.50 6.61 -1.08
CA LYS A 3 3.11 5.99 0.20
C LYS A 3 4.20 5.00 0.65
N ARG A 4 5.32 5.54 1.13
CA ARG A 4 6.48 4.79 1.60
C ARG A 4 6.77 5.17 3.05
N CYS A 5 6.96 4.16 3.88
CA CYS A 5 7.37 4.30 5.27
C CYS A 5 8.78 4.89 5.34
N GLU A 6 8.98 5.99 6.07
CA GLU A 6 10.30 6.63 6.22
C GLU A 6 11.26 5.82 7.08
N VAL A 7 10.75 5.09 8.08
CA VAL A 7 11.58 4.26 8.98
C VAL A 7 11.93 2.91 8.34
N CYS A 8 10.92 2.26 7.76
CA CYS A 8 10.98 0.86 7.36
C CYS A 8 11.02 0.64 5.84
N GLY A 9 10.95 1.71 5.04
CA GLY A 9 11.01 1.65 3.59
C GLY A 9 9.84 0.92 2.90
N LYS A 10 8.86 0.40 3.66
CA LYS A 10 7.69 -0.31 3.14
C LYS A 10 6.94 0.55 2.14
N GLY A 11 6.79 0.05 0.92
CA GLY A 11 6.11 0.72 -0.18
C GLY A 11 4.81 0.02 -0.58
N PRO A 12 4.09 0.58 -1.56
CA PRO A 12 2.93 -0.04 -2.15
C PRO A 12 3.29 -1.33 -2.89
N GLN A 13 2.42 -2.34 -2.81
CA GLN A 13 2.51 -3.54 -3.62
C GLN A 13 1.41 -3.56 -4.69
N PHE A 14 1.62 -4.32 -5.77
CA PHE A 14 0.67 -4.46 -6.86
C PHE A 14 0.14 -5.88 -6.93
N GLY A 15 -1.14 -6.02 -7.28
CA GLY A 15 -1.77 -7.31 -7.50
C GLY A 15 -3.09 -7.17 -8.24
N ASN A 16 -3.98 -8.14 -8.06
CA ASN A 16 -5.31 -8.13 -8.69
C ASN A 16 -6.43 -8.32 -7.65
N ASN A 17 -7.59 -7.72 -7.89
CA ASN A 17 -8.84 -8.20 -7.33
C ASN A 17 -9.32 -9.36 -8.20
N VAL A 18 -9.65 -10.48 -7.57
CA VAL A 18 -10.19 -11.68 -8.23
C VAL A 18 -11.62 -11.84 -7.77
N SER A 19 -12.59 -11.77 -8.69
CA SER A 19 -13.99 -11.99 -8.38
C SER A 19 -14.30 -13.49 -8.24
N HIS A 20 -15.52 -13.82 -7.82
CA HIS A 20 -16.00 -15.20 -7.79
C HIS A 20 -15.94 -15.88 -9.17
N ALA A 21 -16.15 -15.12 -10.26
CA ALA A 21 -16.00 -15.58 -11.63
C ALA A 21 -14.54 -15.58 -12.13
N ASN A 22 -13.55 -15.41 -11.24
CA ASN A 22 -12.13 -15.30 -11.57
C ASN A 22 -11.75 -14.12 -12.49
N ASN A 23 -12.57 -13.07 -12.56
CA ASN A 23 -12.22 -11.85 -13.29
C ASN A 23 -11.13 -11.09 -12.53
N ARG A 24 -10.01 -10.81 -13.19
CA ARG A 24 -8.82 -10.17 -12.60
C ARG A 24 -8.78 -8.69 -12.97
N THR A 25 -8.93 -7.80 -12.00
CA THR A 25 -8.72 -6.34 -12.18
C THR A 25 -7.51 -5.87 -11.39
N ARG A 26 -6.68 -5.00 -11.98
CA ARG A 26 -5.44 -4.52 -11.33
C ARG A 26 -5.78 -3.70 -10.09
N ARG A 27 -5.07 -3.95 -8.98
CA ARG A 27 -5.17 -3.18 -7.74
C ARG A 27 -3.82 -2.87 -7.14
N ARG A 28 -3.81 -1.90 -6.24
CA ARG A 28 -2.66 -1.50 -5.44
C ARG A 28 -2.95 -1.73 -3.97
N PHE A 29 -2.01 -2.33 -3.25
CA PHE A 29 -2.03 -2.52 -1.81
C PHE A 29 -1.15 -1.45 -1.19
N ASP A 30 -1.76 -0.42 -0.61
CA ASP A 30 -1.03 0.63 0.06
C ASP A 30 -0.75 0.25 1.52
N PRO A 31 0.46 0.55 2.04
CA PRO A 31 0.72 0.43 3.47
C PRO A 31 -0.15 1.42 4.26
N ASN A 32 -0.61 0.99 5.44
CA ASN A 32 -1.35 1.84 6.38
C ASN A 32 -0.38 2.81 7.09
N LEU A 33 0.10 3.83 6.38
CA LEU A 33 0.97 4.88 6.93
C LEU A 33 0.13 5.90 7.69
N GLN A 34 0.54 6.19 8.91
CA GLN A 34 -0.11 7.17 9.79
C GLN A 34 0.80 8.39 9.93
N SER A 35 0.21 9.58 9.90
CA SER A 35 0.95 10.82 10.14
C SER A 35 1.26 10.96 11.62
N ILE A 36 2.53 10.77 11.98
CA ILE A 36 3.03 10.98 13.35
C ILE A 36 4.04 12.12 13.35
N ARG A 37 4.03 12.93 14.41
CA ARG A 37 5.07 13.94 14.63
C ARG A 37 6.18 13.29 15.43
N VAL A 38 7.29 13.00 14.78
CA VAL A 38 8.49 12.53 15.49
C VAL A 38 9.01 13.71 16.33
N GLN A 39 9.03 13.54 17.66
CA GLN A 39 9.69 14.49 18.54
C GLN A 39 11.21 14.30 18.39
N ARG A 40 11.92 15.42 18.23
CA ARG A 40 13.37 15.44 18.07
C ARG A 40 14.07 15.09 19.37
#